data_AF-A0AA51N2B3-F1
#
_entry.id   AF-A0AA51N2B3-F1
#
_cell.length_a   1.000
_cell.length_b   1.000
_cell.length_c   1.000
_cell.angle_alpha   90.00
_cell.angle_beta   90.00
_cell.angle_gamma   90.00
#
_symmetry.space_group_name_H-M   'P 1'
#
loop_
_entity.id
_entity.type
_entity.pdbx_description
1 polymer ?
#
loop_
_entity_poly.entity_id
_entity_poly.type
_entity_poly.pdbx_seq_one_letter_code
_entity_poly.pdbx_strand_id
1 'polypeptide(L)'
;MDNKILIFLFLLVLGKNQETESTALHSLGNFVNTLEVDPEYTAEKIKVVKKVGAYFPEHYIPLINKSILFTERLVKINELANFMKNDEYAYIKEPISVNNNKERISKVVNVIQNEVPKTEVKNLGMMMDLIINMDKYKQMFSMLTSVMGNQDALKDPTQLIGMLAPIMGGDSQQNGDKMKEMSKMMEIMKALNAPTPKNEERKAK
;
A
#
# COMPACT_ATOMS: atom_id res chain seq x y z
N MET A 1 -17.82 30.51 -28.65
CA MET A 1 -16.41 30.43 -29.13
C MET A 1 -15.91 28.98 -29.17
N ASP A 2 -16.72 28.05 -28.68
CA ASP A 2 -16.36 26.67 -28.36
C ASP A 2 -16.30 25.77 -29.60
N ASN A 3 -17.11 26.06 -30.62
CA ASN A 3 -17.10 25.31 -31.88
C ASN A 3 -15.79 25.50 -32.66
N LYS A 4 -15.06 26.61 -32.45
CA LYS A 4 -13.78 26.85 -33.14
C LYS A 4 -12.66 25.93 -32.64
N ILE A 5 -12.68 25.60 -31.35
CA ILE A 5 -11.73 24.66 -30.73
C ILE A 5 -12.09 23.22 -31.11
N LEU A 6 -13.38 22.88 -31.17
CA LEU A 6 -13.86 21.60 -31.67
C LEU A 6 -13.52 21.40 -33.16
N ILE A 7 -13.67 22.43 -33.99
CA ILE A 7 -13.26 22.41 -35.40
C ILE A 7 -11.74 22.28 -35.52
N PHE A 8 -10.95 22.92 -34.66
CA PHE A 8 -9.50 22.78 -34.64
C PHE A 8 -9.06 21.36 -34.24
N LEU A 9 -9.70 20.76 -33.23
CA LEU A 9 -9.48 19.36 -32.83
C LEU A 9 -9.93 18.39 -33.93
N PHE A 10 -11.06 18.66 -34.58
CA PHE A 10 -11.56 17.85 -35.69
C PHE A 10 -10.64 17.91 -36.92
N LEU A 11 -10.09 19.08 -37.22
CA LEU A 11 -9.08 19.26 -38.28
C LEU A 11 -7.76 18.55 -37.94
N LEU A 12 -7.34 18.52 -36.66
CA LEU A 12 -6.18 17.74 -36.22
C LEU A 12 -6.39 16.23 -36.38
N VAL A 13 -7.61 15.74 -36.15
CA VAL A 13 -7.95 14.32 -36.35
C VAL A 13 -8.06 13.97 -37.83
N LEU A 14 -8.62 14.85 -38.67
CA LEU A 14 -8.72 14.65 -40.13
C LEU A 14 -7.35 14.71 -40.83
N GLY A 15 -6.43 15.56 -40.36
CA GLY A 15 -5.07 15.66 -40.89
C GLY A 15 -4.23 14.39 -40.72
N LYS A 16 -4.68 13.43 -39.91
CA LYS A 16 -4.03 12.13 -39.70
C LYS A 16 -4.21 11.16 -40.89
N ASN A 17 -5.19 11.41 -41.76
CA ASN A 17 -5.55 10.52 -42.87
C ASN A 17 -5.03 10.98 -44.25
N GLN A 18 -4.29 12.09 -44.32
CA GLN A 18 -3.58 12.47 -45.54
C GLN A 18 -2.13 12.03 -45.39
N GLU A 19 -1.66 11.18 -46.31
CA GLU A 19 -0.31 10.61 -46.39
C GLU A 19 0.80 11.65 -46.64
N THR A 20 0.55 12.93 -46.40
CA THR A 20 1.59 13.94 -46.25
C THR A 20 1.96 13.98 -44.78
N GLU A 21 3.00 13.22 -44.42
CA GLU A 21 3.65 13.27 -43.11
C GLU A 21 3.73 14.71 -42.62
N SER A 22 2.86 15.05 -41.68
CA SER A 22 2.83 16.38 -41.08
C SER A 22 4.07 16.47 -40.18
N THR A 23 5.18 16.89 -40.77
CA THR A 23 6.46 17.13 -40.10
C THR A 23 6.29 18.12 -38.96
N ALA A 24 5.28 19.00 -39.04
CA ALA A 24 4.90 19.97 -38.02
C ALA A 24 4.30 19.33 -36.75
N LEU A 25 3.43 18.32 -36.86
CA LEU A 25 2.89 17.64 -35.67
C LEU A 25 3.93 16.71 -35.03
N HIS A 26 4.77 16.06 -35.83
CA HIS A 26 5.90 15.30 -35.31
C HIS A 26 6.96 16.20 -34.67
N SER A 27 7.24 17.38 -35.22
CA SER A 27 8.17 18.34 -34.62
C SER A 27 7.62 18.97 -33.35
N LEU A 28 6.30 19.26 -33.29
CA LEU A 28 5.64 19.70 -32.05
C LEU A 28 5.63 18.60 -30.99
N GLY A 29 5.31 17.36 -31.38
CA GLY A 29 5.36 16.21 -30.48
C GLY A 29 6.76 15.97 -29.94
N ASN A 30 7.79 16.07 -30.78
CA ASN A 30 9.18 15.95 -30.37
C ASN A 30 9.62 17.14 -29.50
N PHE A 31 9.27 18.38 -29.86
CA PHE A 31 9.58 19.57 -29.07
C PHE A 31 8.94 19.52 -27.68
N VAL A 32 7.68 19.11 -27.57
CA VAL A 32 7.01 18.93 -26.27
C VAL A 32 7.64 17.80 -25.45
N ASN A 33 8.08 16.73 -26.11
CA ASN A 33 8.75 15.61 -25.44
C ASN A 33 10.19 15.91 -25.02
N THR A 34 10.89 16.84 -25.69
CA THR A 34 12.25 17.29 -25.32
C THR A 34 12.24 18.55 -24.45
N LEU A 35 11.08 19.18 -24.24
CA LEU A 35 10.94 20.33 -23.36
C LEU A 35 11.05 19.86 -21.91
N GLU A 36 12.26 19.95 -21.36
CA GLU A 36 12.49 19.75 -19.93
C GLU A 36 11.99 20.98 -19.17
N VAL A 37 10.69 21.02 -18.94
CA VAL A 37 10.03 22.05 -18.13
C VAL A 37 9.87 21.49 -16.73
N ASP A 38 10.55 22.11 -15.77
CA ASP A 38 10.25 21.93 -14.35
C ASP A 38 8.94 22.71 -14.04
N PRO A 39 7.82 22.01 -13.75
CA PRO A 39 6.54 22.64 -13.51
C PRO A 39 6.55 23.54 -12.26
N GLU A 40 7.23 23.11 -11.21
CA GLU A 40 7.27 23.80 -9.91
C GLU A 40 8.07 25.10 -10.03
N TYR A 41 9.28 25.00 -10.56
CA TYR A 41 10.14 26.16 -10.79
C TYR A 41 9.47 27.18 -11.72
N THR A 42 8.86 26.72 -12.81
CA THR A 42 8.19 27.59 -13.78
C THR A 42 6.99 28.31 -13.16
N ALA A 43 6.19 27.61 -12.35
CA ALA A 43 5.06 28.21 -11.65
C ALA A 43 5.51 29.31 -10.66
N GLU A 44 6.63 29.12 -9.96
CA GLU A 44 7.20 30.14 -9.08
C GLU A 44 7.64 31.38 -9.85
N LYS A 45 8.34 31.21 -10.97
CA LYS A 45 8.76 32.35 -11.81
C LYS A 45 7.58 33.12 -12.36
N ILE A 46 6.51 32.45 -12.78
CA ILE A 46 5.27 33.12 -13.21
C ILE A 46 4.69 33.99 -12.08
N LYS A 47 4.67 33.49 -10.82
CA LYS A 47 4.21 34.30 -9.67
C LYS A 47 5.06 35.56 -9.48
N VAL A 48 6.38 35.46 -9.64
CA VAL A 48 7.28 36.62 -9.55
C VAL A 48 7.01 37.60 -10.69
N VAL A 49 6.91 37.12 -11.93
CA VAL A 49 6.63 37.96 -13.11
C VAL A 49 5.28 38.65 -12.99
N LYS A 50 4.23 38.01 -12.45
CA LYS A 50 2.95 38.67 -12.19
C LYS A 50 3.06 39.82 -11.19
N LYS A 51 3.92 39.69 -10.16
CA LYS A 51 4.15 40.74 -9.15
C LYS A 51 5.00 41.89 -9.69
N VAL A 52 6.05 41.59 -10.44
CA VAL A 52 6.94 42.61 -11.03
C VAL A 52 6.33 43.21 -12.30
N GLY A 53 5.43 42.48 -12.96
CA GLY A 53 4.75 42.83 -14.20
C GLY A 53 4.07 44.20 -14.15
N ALA A 54 3.49 44.55 -13.01
CA ALA A 54 2.82 45.84 -12.81
C ALA A 54 3.76 47.07 -12.88
N TYR A 55 5.08 46.86 -12.76
CA TYR A 55 6.08 47.93 -12.85
C TYR A 55 6.69 48.07 -14.25
N PHE A 56 6.32 47.21 -15.21
CA PHE A 56 6.77 47.34 -16.59
C PHE A 56 6.02 48.46 -17.32
N PRO A 57 6.63 49.05 -18.36
CA PRO A 57 5.95 50.02 -19.22
C PRO A 57 4.64 49.45 -19.79
N GLU A 58 3.60 50.29 -19.85
CA GLU A 58 2.23 49.91 -20.20
C GLU A 58 2.14 49.12 -21.53
N HIS A 59 2.92 49.52 -22.53
CA HIS A 59 2.94 48.88 -23.84
C HIS A 59 3.46 47.43 -23.82
N TYR A 60 4.21 47.01 -22.79
CA TYR A 60 4.66 45.63 -22.63
C TYR A 60 3.67 44.74 -21.89
N ILE A 61 2.73 45.31 -21.13
CA ILE A 61 1.77 44.56 -20.30
C ILE A 61 0.97 43.53 -21.12
N PRO A 62 0.41 43.86 -22.31
CA PRO A 62 -0.32 42.88 -23.11
C PRO A 62 0.56 41.70 -23.57
N LEU A 63 1.82 41.97 -23.91
CA LEU A 63 2.77 40.95 -24.32
C LEU A 63 3.14 40.03 -23.16
N ILE A 64 3.44 40.59 -21.99
CA ILE A 64 3.77 39.84 -20.78
C ILE A 64 2.60 38.94 -20.38
N ASN A 65 1.38 39.47 -20.36
CA ASN A 65 0.18 38.69 -20.03
C ASN A 65 -0.04 37.53 -20.99
N LYS A 66 0.17 37.77 -22.30
CA LYS A 66 0.07 36.73 -23.32
C LYS A 66 1.12 35.64 -23.11
N SER A 67 2.37 36.02 -22.84
CA SER A 67 3.44 35.07 -22.54
C SER A 67 3.15 34.23 -21.30
N ILE A 68 2.71 34.87 -20.20
CA ILE A 68 2.28 34.17 -18.98
C ILE A 68 1.20 33.13 -19.31
N LEU A 69 0.15 33.52 -20.04
CA LEU A 69 -0.94 32.63 -20.41
C LEU A 69 -0.45 31.41 -21.20
N PHE A 70 0.47 31.61 -22.15
CA PHE A 70 1.05 30.50 -22.92
C PHE A 70 1.90 29.59 -22.04
N THR A 71 2.76 30.15 -21.19
CA THR A 71 3.61 29.35 -20.29
C THR A 71 2.78 28.55 -19.31
N GLU A 72 1.72 29.12 -18.72
CA GLU A 72 0.81 28.37 -17.83
C GLU A 72 0.16 27.19 -18.54
N ARG A 73 -0.26 27.36 -19.79
CA ARG A 73 -0.83 26.27 -20.59
C ARG A 73 0.20 25.19 -20.90
N LEU A 74 1.44 25.56 -21.22
CA LEU A 74 2.51 24.60 -21.47
C LEU A 74 2.84 23.78 -20.23
N VAL A 75 2.88 24.41 -19.05
CA VAL A 75 3.06 23.71 -17.77
C VAL A 75 1.95 22.68 -17.58
N LYS A 76 0.69 23.04 -17.82
CA LYS A 76 -0.44 22.09 -17.70
C LYS A 76 -0.41 20.96 -18.73
N ILE A 77 0.05 21.23 -19.95
CA ILE A 77 0.24 20.20 -20.96
C ILE A 77 1.38 19.24 -20.54
N ASN A 78 2.47 19.76 -19.97
CA ASN A 78 3.56 18.94 -19.46
C ASN A 78 3.11 18.06 -18.28
N GLU A 79 2.39 18.63 -17.30
CA GLU A 79 1.77 17.86 -16.20
C GLU A 79 0.87 16.74 -16.74
N LEU A 80 0.03 17.04 -17.74
CA LEU A 80 -0.85 16.05 -18.37
C LEU A 80 -0.06 14.98 -19.13
N ALA A 81 1.01 15.37 -19.83
CA ALA A 81 1.88 14.42 -20.54
C ALA A 81 2.59 13.48 -19.56
N ASN A 82 3.06 13.99 -18.42
CA ASN A 82 3.65 13.18 -17.36
C ASN A 82 2.60 12.25 -16.73
N PHE A 83 1.39 12.75 -16.48
CA PHE A 83 0.27 11.93 -16.01
C PHE A 83 -0.04 10.77 -16.98
N MET A 84 -0.08 11.04 -18.29
CA MET A 84 -0.36 10.00 -19.30
C MET A 84 0.79 8.99 -19.48
N LYS A 85 2.04 9.36 -19.16
CA LYS A 85 3.21 8.46 -19.24
C LYS A 85 3.34 7.52 -18.04
N ASN A 86 2.74 7.88 -16.91
CA ASN A 86 2.81 7.06 -15.70
C ASN A 86 1.83 5.88 -15.78
N ASP A 87 2.37 4.67 -15.88
CA ASP A 87 1.61 3.41 -15.85
C ASP A 87 0.89 3.15 -14.51
N GLU A 88 1.18 3.94 -13.46
CA GLU A 88 0.46 3.90 -12.17
C GLU A 88 -1.04 4.18 -12.31
N TYR A 89 -1.46 4.85 -13.39
CA TYR A 89 -2.87 5.12 -13.68
C TYR A 89 -3.54 4.02 -14.53
N ALA A 90 -3.03 2.78 -14.45
CA ALA A 90 -3.69 1.62 -15.01
C ALA A 90 -5.03 1.37 -14.30
N TYR A 91 -6.10 1.92 -14.86
CA TYR A 91 -7.46 1.63 -14.42
C TYR A 91 -7.78 0.14 -14.57
N ILE A 92 -8.78 -0.34 -13.80
CA ILE A 92 -9.27 -1.71 -13.88
C ILE A 92 -9.72 -2.00 -15.31
N LYS A 93 -8.92 -2.77 -16.06
CA LYS A 93 -9.19 -3.09 -17.46
C LYS A 93 -10.34 -4.09 -17.59
N GLU A 94 -10.25 -5.19 -16.83
CA GLU A 94 -11.21 -6.28 -16.89
C GLU A 94 -11.41 -6.91 -15.50
N PRO A 95 -12.61 -7.44 -15.20
CA PRO A 95 -12.85 -8.18 -13.98
C PRO A 95 -12.08 -9.50 -14.00
N ILE A 96 -11.32 -9.78 -12.94
CA ILE A 96 -10.67 -11.07 -12.74
C ILE A 96 -11.77 -12.11 -12.47
N SER A 97 -11.83 -13.16 -13.30
CA SER A 97 -12.75 -14.27 -13.08
C SER A 97 -12.40 -15.00 -11.77
N VAL A 98 -13.42 -15.28 -10.97
CA VAL A 98 -13.32 -15.98 -9.68
C VAL A 98 -14.54 -16.88 -9.54
N ASN A 99 -14.31 -18.10 -9.08
CA ASN A 99 -15.34 -19.15 -9.07
C ASN A 99 -16.36 -18.95 -7.95
N ASN A 100 -15.97 -18.31 -6.85
CA ASN A 100 -16.85 -18.08 -5.70
C ASN A 100 -16.40 -16.89 -4.83
N ASN A 101 -17.26 -16.48 -3.88
CA ASN A 101 -17.01 -15.35 -2.98
C ASN A 101 -15.82 -15.58 -2.03
N LYS A 102 -15.54 -16.83 -1.63
CA LYS A 102 -14.39 -17.15 -0.77
C LYS A 102 -13.08 -16.89 -1.52
N GLU A 103 -12.99 -17.32 -2.77
CA GLU A 103 -11.84 -17.07 -3.65
C GLU A 103 -11.65 -15.57 -3.88
N ARG A 104 -12.74 -14.84 -4.10
CA ARG A 104 -12.72 -13.38 -4.26
C ARG A 104 -12.13 -12.68 -3.04
N ILE A 105 -12.61 -13.01 -1.84
CA ILE A 105 -12.09 -12.44 -0.59
C ILE A 105 -10.62 -12.81 -0.42
N SER A 106 -10.23 -14.07 -0.67
CA SER A 106 -8.83 -14.49 -0.54
C SER A 106 -7.90 -13.71 -1.47
N LYS A 107 -8.29 -13.49 -2.73
CA LYS A 107 -7.49 -12.70 -3.67
C LYS A 107 -7.36 -11.25 -3.22
N VAL A 108 -8.45 -10.63 -2.76
CA VAL A 108 -8.45 -9.25 -2.25
C VAL A 108 -7.52 -9.11 -1.04
N VAL A 109 -7.62 -10.01 -0.07
CA VAL A 109 -6.78 -10.02 1.13
C VAL A 109 -5.30 -10.16 0.75
N ASN A 110 -4.98 -11.10 -0.14
CA ASN A 110 -3.60 -11.35 -0.56
C ASN A 110 -2.99 -10.13 -1.25
N VAL A 111 -3.72 -9.48 -2.16
CA VAL A 111 -3.25 -8.26 -2.83
C VAL A 111 -2.98 -7.15 -1.80
N ILE A 112 -3.92 -6.91 -0.88
CA ILE A 112 -3.77 -5.90 0.16
C ILE A 112 -2.55 -6.18 1.05
N GLN A 113 -2.36 -7.43 1.47
CA GLN A 113 -1.23 -7.81 2.33
C GLN A 113 0.13 -7.65 1.65
N ASN A 114 0.20 -7.85 0.34
CA ASN A 114 1.42 -7.74 -0.44
C ASN A 114 1.79 -6.28 -0.75
N GLU A 115 0.80 -5.44 -1.03
CA GLU A 115 1.02 -4.06 -1.50
C GLU A 115 1.04 -3.04 -0.36
N VAL A 116 0.40 -3.30 0.79
CA VAL A 116 0.35 -2.34 1.90
C VAL A 116 1.53 -2.57 2.87
N PRO A 117 2.40 -1.57 3.08
CA PRO A 117 3.45 -1.66 4.08
C PRO A 117 2.84 -1.81 5.47
N LYS A 118 3.31 -2.82 6.24
CA LYS A 118 2.82 -3.11 7.61
C LYS A 118 2.93 -1.91 8.58
N THR A 119 3.71 -0.89 8.23
CA THR A 119 3.99 0.30 9.04
C THR A 119 2.97 1.44 8.85
N GLU A 120 2.21 1.49 7.75
CA GLU A 120 1.29 2.60 7.43
C GLU A 120 -0.16 2.39 7.93
N VAL A 121 -0.39 1.26 8.61
CA VAL A 121 -1.74 0.74 8.93
C VAL A 121 -2.44 1.50 10.06
N LYS A 122 -1.71 2.33 10.81
CA LYS A 122 -2.22 2.97 12.04
C LYS A 122 -3.43 3.88 11.80
N ASN A 123 -3.67 4.31 10.56
CA ASN A 123 -4.75 5.23 10.18
C ASN A 123 -5.82 4.62 9.24
N LEU A 124 -5.73 3.34 8.87
CA LEU A 124 -6.63 2.74 7.84
C LEU A 124 -7.92 2.10 8.40
N GLY A 125 -8.14 2.17 9.72
CA GLY A 125 -9.35 1.69 10.37
C GLY A 125 -9.41 0.17 10.62
N MET A 126 -10.41 -0.27 11.37
CA MET A 126 -10.51 -1.63 11.94
C MET A 126 -10.58 -2.75 10.89
N MET A 127 -11.21 -2.50 9.74
CA MET A 127 -11.31 -3.47 8.63
C MET A 127 -9.95 -3.77 8.00
N MET A 128 -9.13 -2.75 7.75
CA MET A 128 -7.80 -2.93 7.16
C MET A 128 -6.83 -3.58 8.15
N ASP A 129 -6.93 -3.23 9.44
CA ASP A 129 -6.17 -3.88 10.50
C ASP A 129 -6.47 -5.38 10.59
N LEU A 130 -7.75 -5.76 10.45
CA LEU A 130 -8.19 -7.15 10.35
C LEU A 130 -7.62 -7.88 9.13
N ILE A 131 -7.62 -7.24 7.95
CA ILE A 131 -7.12 -7.85 6.71
C ILE A 131 -5.61 -8.07 6.78
N ILE A 132 -4.87 -7.08 7.27
CA ILE A 132 -3.39 -7.13 7.33
C ILE A 132 -2.94 -8.12 8.40
N ASN A 133 -3.63 -8.19 9.53
CA ASN A 133 -3.31 -9.14 10.62
C ASN A 133 -4.12 -10.45 10.52
N MET A 134 -4.76 -10.76 9.38
CA MET A 134 -5.65 -11.91 9.24
C MET A 134 -4.99 -13.24 9.59
N ASP A 135 -3.69 -13.39 9.33
CA ASP A 135 -2.95 -14.61 9.67
C ASP A 135 -2.78 -14.80 11.18
N LYS A 136 -2.54 -13.71 11.93
CA LYS A 136 -2.52 -13.75 13.40
C LYS A 136 -3.89 -14.13 13.95
N TYR A 137 -4.96 -13.58 13.38
CA TYR A 137 -6.31 -13.91 13.78
C TYR A 137 -6.69 -15.35 13.44
N LYS A 138 -6.28 -15.87 12.27
CA LYS A 138 -6.45 -17.29 11.91
C LYS A 138 -5.73 -18.21 12.89
N GLN A 139 -4.51 -17.88 13.29
CA GLN A 139 -3.76 -18.64 14.31
C GLN A 139 -4.46 -18.60 15.67
N MET A 140 -4.92 -17.42 16.12
CA MET A 140 -5.68 -17.31 17.37
C MET A 140 -6.98 -18.11 17.31
N PHE A 141 -7.69 -18.08 16.18
CA PHE A 141 -8.93 -18.84 16.01
C PHE A 141 -8.67 -20.34 15.99
N SER A 142 -7.60 -20.81 15.32
CA SER A 142 -7.25 -22.23 15.34
C SER A 142 -6.93 -22.70 16.77
N MET A 143 -6.20 -21.90 17.54
CA MET A 143 -5.95 -22.19 18.96
C MET A 143 -7.25 -22.27 19.77
N LEU A 144 -8.16 -21.32 19.58
CA LEU A 144 -9.45 -21.30 20.26
C LEU A 144 -10.27 -22.57 19.94
N THR A 145 -10.28 -23.00 18.68
CA THR A 145 -10.94 -24.25 18.26
C THR A 145 -10.24 -25.49 18.82
N SER A 146 -8.91 -25.49 18.93
CA SER A 146 -8.16 -26.60 19.55
C SER A 146 -8.42 -26.69 21.06
N VAL A 147 -8.55 -25.56 21.75
CA VAL A 147 -8.89 -25.50 23.19
C VAL A 147 -10.33 -25.96 23.43
N MET A 148 -11.28 -25.52 22.60
CA MET A 148 -12.68 -25.97 22.69
C MET A 148 -12.85 -27.45 22.34
N GLY A 149 -12.10 -27.94 21.34
CA GLY A 149 -12.16 -29.34 20.90
C GLY A 149 -11.48 -30.34 21.85
N ASN A 150 -10.53 -29.89 22.67
CA ASN A 150 -9.80 -30.72 23.63
C ASN A 150 -9.76 -30.06 25.02
N GLN A 151 -10.88 -30.12 25.76
CA GLN A 151 -10.93 -29.61 27.14
C GLN A 151 -9.92 -30.30 28.08
N ASP A 152 -9.49 -31.53 27.77
CA ASP A 152 -8.45 -32.23 28.53
C ASP A 152 -7.02 -31.73 28.23
N ALA A 153 -6.78 -31.07 27.09
CA ALA A 153 -5.48 -30.47 26.76
C ALA A 153 -5.15 -29.26 27.65
N LEU A 154 -6.16 -28.65 28.29
CA LEU A 154 -5.98 -27.58 29.27
C LEU A 154 -5.39 -28.08 30.61
N LYS A 155 -5.44 -29.39 30.86
CA LYS A 155 -4.92 -30.01 32.10
C LYS A 155 -3.45 -30.36 32.01
N ASP A 156 -2.90 -30.46 30.79
CA ASP A 156 -1.49 -30.72 30.56
C ASP A 156 -0.76 -29.41 30.20
N PRO A 157 0.05 -28.85 31.13
CA PRO A 157 0.79 -27.62 30.87
C PRO A 157 1.75 -27.71 29.68
N THR A 158 2.08 -28.91 29.21
CA THR A 158 2.98 -29.15 28.05
C THR A 158 2.26 -28.87 26.74
N GLN A 159 0.97 -29.20 26.68
CA GLN A 159 0.11 -28.93 25.54
C GLN A 159 -0.27 -27.45 25.48
N LEU A 160 -0.42 -26.79 26.64
CA LEU A 160 -0.62 -25.34 26.73
C LEU A 160 0.56 -24.55 26.14
N ILE A 161 1.79 -24.98 26.39
CA ILE A 161 2.99 -24.33 25.83
C ILE A 161 3.05 -24.52 24.30
N GLY A 162 2.74 -25.72 23.81
CA GLY A 162 2.65 -25.99 22.37
C GLY A 162 1.59 -25.12 21.67
N MET A 163 0.49 -24.82 22.37
CA MET A 163 -0.55 -23.91 21.88
C MET A 163 -0.11 -22.44 21.85
N LEU A 164 0.71 -21.99 22.80
CA LEU A 164 1.16 -20.59 22.89
C LEU A 164 2.37 -20.26 22.01
N ALA A 165 3.14 -21.28 21.60
CA ALA A 165 4.37 -21.13 20.82
C ALA A 165 4.20 -20.30 19.52
N PRO A 166 3.13 -20.44 18.71
CA PRO A 166 2.96 -19.64 17.49
C PRO A 166 2.68 -18.16 17.75
N ILE A 167 2.06 -17.80 18.89
CA ILE A 167 1.79 -16.41 19.29
C ILE A 167 3.07 -15.72 19.78
N MET A 168 3.98 -16.46 20.41
CA MET A 168 5.23 -15.89 20.91
C MET A 168 6.25 -15.56 19.82
N GLY A 169 5.97 -15.91 18.56
CA GLY A 169 6.83 -15.63 17.42
C GLY A 169 7.66 -16.85 17.07
N GLY A 170 7.33 -17.49 15.94
CA GLY A 170 7.95 -18.71 15.44
C GLY A 170 9.35 -18.54 14.85
N ASP A 171 10.03 -17.41 15.08
CA ASP A 171 11.36 -17.17 14.54
C ASP A 171 12.44 -17.23 15.63
N SER A 172 13.46 -18.02 15.30
CA SER A 172 14.47 -18.63 16.13
C SER A 172 15.44 -17.66 16.84
N GLN A 173 15.84 -18.07 18.05
CA GLN A 173 16.89 -17.58 18.97
C GLN A 173 16.42 -16.75 20.18
N GLN A 174 15.64 -15.68 20.05
CA GLN A 174 15.26 -14.88 21.23
C GLN A 174 14.23 -15.58 22.14
N ASN A 175 13.49 -16.55 21.60
CA ASN A 175 12.46 -17.32 22.33
C ASN A 175 12.96 -18.63 22.94
N GLY A 176 14.20 -19.06 22.64
CA GLY A 176 14.77 -20.29 23.20
C GLY A 176 14.95 -20.19 24.72
N ASP A 177 15.41 -19.04 25.21
CA ASP A 177 15.61 -18.82 26.64
C ASP A 177 14.29 -18.76 27.42
N LYS A 178 13.27 -18.08 26.87
CA LYS A 178 11.93 -18.03 27.47
C LYS A 178 11.26 -19.40 27.51
N MET A 179 11.39 -20.20 26.45
CA MET A 179 10.88 -21.58 26.46
C MET A 179 11.60 -22.43 27.52
N LYS A 180 12.92 -22.30 27.65
CA LYS A 180 13.72 -23.02 28.64
C LYS A 180 13.34 -22.64 30.07
N GLU A 181 13.01 -21.37 30.29
CA GLU A 181 12.53 -20.85 31.58
C GLU A 181 11.14 -21.36 31.92
N MET A 182 10.23 -21.41 30.94
CA MET A 182 8.90 -22.02 31.10
C MET A 182 8.98 -23.53 31.36
N SER A 183 9.91 -24.26 30.72
CA SER A 183 10.15 -25.68 31.00
C SER A 183 10.62 -25.90 32.44
N LYS A 184 11.51 -25.06 32.97
CA LYS A 184 11.95 -25.12 34.38
C LYS A 184 10.79 -24.84 35.34
N MET A 185 9.95 -23.85 35.05
CA MET A 185 8.79 -23.52 35.87
C MET A 185 7.75 -24.66 35.89
N MET A 186 7.64 -25.40 34.78
CA MET A 186 6.81 -26.60 34.71
C MET A 186 7.38 -27.74 35.55
N GLU A 187 8.69 -28.00 35.51
CA GLU A 187 9.31 -29.01 36.37
C GLU A 187 9.08 -28.69 37.85
N ILE A 188 9.18 -27.41 38.23
CA ILE A 188 8.86 -26.95 39.58
C ILE A 188 7.38 -27.20 39.91
N MET A 189 6.43 -26.85 39.03
CA MET A 189 5.01 -27.12 39.27
C MET A 189 4.69 -28.62 39.37
N LYS A 190 5.33 -29.47 38.55
CA LYS A 190 5.19 -30.92 38.62
C LYS A 190 5.77 -31.48 39.92
N ALA A 191 6.92 -30.96 40.38
CA ALA A 191 7.53 -31.33 41.65
C ALA A 191 6.69 -30.87 42.86
N LEU A 192 6.06 -29.70 42.78
CA LEU A 192 5.18 -29.16 43.83
C LEU A 192 3.82 -29.88 43.90
N ASN A 193 3.31 -30.41 42.78
CA ASN A 193 2.10 -31.23 42.71
C ASN A 193 2.36 -32.74 42.86
N ALA A 194 3.61 -33.17 43.03
CA ALA A 194 3.90 -34.57 43.30
C ALA A 194 3.30 -34.95 44.67
N PRO A 195 2.50 -36.02 44.76
CA PRO A 195 1.94 -36.44 46.04
C PRO A 195 3.09 -36.78 46.98
N THR A 196 3.15 -36.10 48.13
CA THR A 196 4.11 -36.41 49.20
C THR A 196 4.09 -37.91 49.48
N PRO A 197 5.25 -38.60 49.46
CA PRO A 197 5.29 -40.03 49.71
C PRO A 197 4.76 -40.26 51.13
N LYS A 198 3.68 -41.03 51.24
CA LYS A 198 3.23 -41.56 52.53
C LYS A 198 4.42 -42.32 53.13
N ASN A 199 4.86 -41.89 54.30
CA ASN A 199 5.79 -42.62 55.16
C ASN A 199 5.30 -44.07 55.31
N GLU A 200 5.90 -44.97 54.54
CA GLU A 200 5.95 -46.37 54.91
C GLU A 200 7.12 -46.57 55.89
N GLU A 201 6.82 -47.34 56.93
CA GLU A 201 7.73 -48.01 57.87
C GLU A 201 8.28 -47.28 59.10
N ARG A 202 7.63 -47.57 60.25
CA ARG A 202 8.23 -48.25 61.41
C ARG A 202 7.12 -49.04 62.14
N LYS A 203 7.22 -50.28 62.62
CA LYS A 203 8.17 -51.41 62.67
C LYS A 203 7.30 -52.59 63.19
N ALA A 204 7.36 -53.77 62.57
CA ALA A 204 7.97 -55.00 63.10
C ALA A 204 7.67 -55.38 64.57
N LYS A 205 7.06 -56.57 64.72
CA LYS A 205 6.99 -57.50 65.87
C LYS A 205 6.22 -57.09 67.12
#